data_AF-A0A9P0YRZ1-F1
#
_entry.id   AF-A0A9P0YRZ1-F1
#
_cell.length_a   1.000
_cell.length_b   1.000
_cell.length_c   1.000
_cell.angle_alpha   90.00
_cell.angle_beta   90.00
_cell.angle_gamma   90.00
#
_symmetry.space_group_name_H-M   'P 1'
#
loop_
_entity.id
_entity.type
_entity.pdbx_description
1 polymer ?
#
loop_
_entity_poly.entity_id
_entity_poly.type
_entity_poly.pdbx_seq_one_letter_code
_entity_poly.pdbx_strand_id
1 'polypeptide(L)'
;MSVIDILFRVDEICKKYEKYDVEKQRSTNASPDDAFARLYTSFDSQIDLALQKAEMAARETNRAAAVAMKAEVRRLKARLLEEVPKLQKLALKKVKGISQEELAIRNDIVLALPERIQAIPDGTNDTSAAKSRVRGGLSSSKIITIDSDGPVRSVSDSFFQQSEESSQFRNEYEMRKIKQA
;
A
#
# COMPACT_ATOMS: atom_id res chain seq x y z
N MET A 1 -39.83 43.87 -15.42
CA MET A 1 -38.91 42.72 -15.34
C MET A 1 -38.61 42.49 -13.87
N SER A 2 -39.14 41.40 -13.33
CA SER A 2 -38.82 40.94 -11.98
C SER A 2 -37.44 40.29 -11.95
N VAL A 3 -36.79 40.23 -10.79
CA VAL A 3 -35.52 39.52 -10.58
C VAL A 3 -35.63 38.05 -11.01
N ILE A 4 -36.80 37.44 -10.80
CA ILE A 4 -37.10 36.08 -11.23
C ILE A 4 -37.08 35.95 -12.76
N ASP A 5 -37.65 36.92 -13.49
CA ASP A 5 -37.65 36.93 -14.96
C ASP A 5 -36.23 37.04 -15.53
N ILE A 6 -35.37 37.79 -14.83
CA ILE A 6 -33.96 37.97 -15.20
C ILE A 6 -33.20 36.65 -15.00
N LEU A 7 -33.41 35.96 -13.87
CA LEU A 7 -32.79 34.67 -13.58
C LEU A 7 -33.18 33.60 -14.62
N PHE A 8 -34.47 33.50 -14.96
CA PHE A 8 -34.92 32.55 -15.99
C PHE A 8 -34.34 32.88 -17.38
N ARG A 9 -34.33 34.16 -17.78
CA ARG A 9 -33.70 34.57 -19.05
C ARG A 9 -32.20 34.27 -19.07
N VAL A 10 -31.49 34.52 -17.97
CA VAL A 10 -30.06 34.22 -17.87
C VAL A 10 -29.82 32.72 -17.97
N ASP A 11 -30.62 31.89 -17.29
CA ASP A 11 -30.53 30.42 -17.38
C ASP A 11 -30.80 29.91 -18.82
N GLU A 12 -31.82 30.44 -19.50
CA GLU A 12 -32.10 30.12 -20.91
C GLU A 12 -30.95 30.53 -21.84
N ILE A 13 -30.34 31.70 -21.59
CA ILE A 13 -29.17 32.17 -22.34
C ILE A 13 -27.98 31.24 -22.08
N CYS A 14 -27.68 30.91 -20.82
CA CYS A 14 -26.63 29.97 -20.46
C CYS A 14 -26.82 28.62 -21.18
N LYS A 15 -28.03 28.05 -21.17
CA LYS A 15 -28.36 26.80 -21.88
C LYS A 15 -28.18 26.92 -23.41
N LYS A 16 -28.54 28.05 -24.01
CA LYS A 16 -28.40 28.26 -25.47
C LYS A 16 -26.93 28.29 -25.92
N TYR A 17 -26.05 28.82 -25.07
CA TYR A 17 -24.61 28.93 -25.33
C TYR A 17 -23.78 27.79 -24.75
N GLU A 18 -24.41 26.88 -24.00
CA GLU A 18 -23.77 25.71 -23.42
C GLU A 18 -23.08 24.82 -24.46
N LYS A 19 -23.57 24.80 -25.70
CA LYS A 19 -22.92 24.13 -26.84
C LYS A 19 -21.60 24.76 -27.30
N TYR A 20 -21.25 25.95 -26.82
CA TYR A 20 -19.96 26.57 -27.08
C TYR A 20 -19.01 26.45 -25.88
N ASP A 21 -19.49 25.89 -24.78
CA ASP A 21 -18.64 25.56 -23.65
C ASP A 21 -17.75 24.37 -24.03
N VAL A 22 -16.51 24.69 -24.40
CA VAL A 22 -15.49 23.72 -24.82
C VAL A 22 -15.16 22.73 -23.69
N GLU A 23 -15.25 23.17 -22.42
CA GLU A 23 -15.04 22.31 -21.26
C GLU A 23 -16.23 21.37 -21.03
N LYS A 24 -17.46 21.86 -21.22
CA LYS A 24 -18.65 20.99 -21.17
C LYS A 24 -18.70 20.01 -22.34
N GLN A 25 -18.26 20.42 -23.53
CA GLN A 25 -18.11 19.52 -24.67
C GLN A 25 -16.97 18.52 -24.49
N ARG A 26 -15.86 18.90 -23.84
CA ARG A 26 -14.79 17.96 -23.49
C ARG A 26 -15.25 16.93 -22.49
N SER A 27 -16.03 17.29 -21.48
CA SER A 27 -16.57 16.34 -20.50
C SER A 27 -17.68 15.43 -21.07
N THR A 28 -18.50 15.92 -22.01
CA THR A 28 -19.49 15.08 -22.71
C THR A 28 -18.89 14.20 -23.81
N ASN A 29 -17.80 14.63 -24.45
CA ASN A 29 -17.03 13.84 -25.41
C ASN A 29 -15.85 13.09 -24.78
N ALA A 30 -15.60 13.26 -23.48
CA ALA A 30 -14.63 12.49 -22.73
C ALA A 30 -15.05 11.05 -22.91
N SER A 31 -14.19 10.29 -23.59
CA SER A 31 -14.50 8.93 -24.00
C SER A 31 -15.14 8.20 -22.82
N PRO A 32 -16.39 7.71 -22.95
CA PRO A 32 -17.01 6.83 -21.96
C PRO A 32 -16.12 5.60 -21.64
N ASP A 33 -15.10 5.37 -22.48
CA ASP A 33 -14.09 4.33 -22.36
C ASP A 33 -12.68 4.86 -21.97
N ASP A 34 -12.56 5.94 -21.19
CA ASP A 34 -11.24 6.32 -20.64
C ASP A 34 -10.80 5.31 -19.55
N ALA A 35 -9.93 4.39 -19.94
CA ALA A 35 -9.37 3.38 -19.06
C ALA A 35 -8.61 3.97 -17.87
N PHE A 36 -7.98 5.15 -18.02
CA PHE A 36 -7.33 5.84 -16.91
C PHE A 36 -8.38 6.29 -15.89
N ALA A 37 -9.41 7.01 -16.33
CA ALA A 37 -10.46 7.52 -15.45
C ALA A 37 -11.15 6.39 -14.67
N ARG A 38 -11.48 5.27 -15.32
CA ARG A 38 -12.07 4.11 -14.63
C ARG A 38 -11.17 3.52 -13.55
N LEU A 39 -9.90 3.31 -13.88
CA LEU A 39 -8.94 2.77 -12.92
C LEU A 39 -8.74 3.75 -11.77
N TYR A 40 -8.62 5.05 -12.08
CA TYR A 40 -8.46 6.10 -11.10
C TYR A 40 -9.66 6.20 -10.13
N THR A 41 -10.90 6.14 -10.63
CA THR A 41 -12.10 6.10 -9.75
C THR A 41 -12.11 4.86 -8.85
N SER A 42 -11.73 3.69 -9.39
CA SER A 42 -11.61 2.48 -8.57
C SER A 42 -10.49 2.56 -7.53
N PHE A 43 -9.43 3.31 -7.85
CA PHE A 43 -8.29 3.54 -6.96
C PHE A 43 -8.64 4.51 -5.84
N ASP A 44 -9.30 5.62 -6.18
CA ASP A 44 -9.80 6.59 -5.21
C ASP A 44 -10.79 5.95 -4.23
N SER A 45 -11.72 5.12 -4.71
CA SER A 45 -12.63 4.41 -3.79
C SER A 45 -11.92 3.43 -2.85
N GLN A 46 -10.81 2.82 -3.29
CA GLN A 46 -9.95 2.00 -2.42
C GLN A 46 -9.17 2.84 -1.41
N ILE A 47 -8.72 4.05 -1.76
CA ILE A 47 -8.11 5.00 -0.83
C ILE A 47 -9.12 5.41 0.24
N ASP A 48 -10.34 5.77 -0.15
CA ASP A 48 -11.41 6.17 0.78
C ASP A 48 -11.77 5.03 1.73
N LEU A 49 -11.84 3.80 1.22
CA LEU A 49 -12.04 2.61 2.03
C LEU A 49 -10.89 2.40 3.03
N ALA A 50 -9.64 2.64 2.61
CA ALA A 50 -8.48 2.54 3.50
C ALA A 50 -8.51 3.62 4.60
N LEU A 51 -8.91 4.85 4.28
CA LEU A 51 -9.11 5.94 5.23
C LEU A 51 -10.22 5.61 6.24
N GLN A 52 -11.38 5.16 5.76
CA GLN A 52 -12.50 4.77 6.62
C GLN A 52 -12.10 3.65 7.58
N LYS A 53 -11.38 2.62 7.10
CA LYS A 53 -10.87 1.53 7.96
C LYS A 53 -9.85 2.02 8.97
N ALA A 54 -8.98 2.96 8.59
CA ALA A 54 -8.02 3.56 9.51
C ALA A 54 -8.73 4.34 10.63
N GLU A 55 -9.78 5.11 10.30
CA GLU A 55 -10.61 5.80 11.29
C GLU A 55 -11.35 4.84 12.22
N MET A 56 -11.94 3.78 11.67
CA MET A 56 -12.60 2.73 12.46
C MET A 56 -11.61 2.09 13.44
N ALA A 57 -10.41 1.74 12.96
CA ALA A 57 -9.37 1.17 13.80
C ALA A 57 -8.87 2.12 14.89
N ALA A 58 -8.97 3.44 14.70
CA ALA A 58 -8.62 4.44 15.71
C ALA A 58 -9.71 4.61 16.78
N ARG A 59 -10.99 4.40 16.43
CA ARG A 59 -12.13 4.48 17.35
C ARG A 59 -12.42 3.14 18.06
N GLU A 60 -11.84 2.05 17.57
CA GLU A 60 -12.03 0.70 18.10
C GLU A 60 -11.44 0.56 19.52
N THR A 61 -12.23 0.02 20.45
CA THR A 61 -11.83 -0.18 21.85
C THR A 61 -11.12 -1.52 22.04
N ASN A 62 -11.47 -2.54 21.25
CA ASN A 62 -10.82 -3.84 21.32
C ASN A 62 -9.47 -3.81 20.60
N ARG A 63 -8.39 -3.93 21.37
CA ARG A 63 -7.01 -3.94 20.86
C ARG A 63 -6.78 -5.00 19.76
N ALA A 64 -7.34 -6.20 19.90
CA ALA A 64 -7.17 -7.25 18.91
C ALA A 64 -7.88 -6.90 17.58
N ALA A 65 -9.10 -6.36 17.66
CA ALA A 65 -9.85 -5.89 16.50
C ALA A 65 -9.16 -4.70 15.82
N ALA A 66 -8.69 -3.72 16.59
CA ALA A 66 -7.94 -2.58 16.08
C ALA A 66 -6.65 -2.99 15.33
N VAL A 67 -5.91 -3.98 15.87
CA VAL A 67 -4.71 -4.51 15.22
C VAL A 67 -5.05 -5.25 13.93
N ALA A 68 -6.15 -6.01 13.90
CA ALA A 68 -6.63 -6.68 12.69
C ALA A 68 -7.01 -5.66 11.60
N MET A 69 -7.79 -4.63 11.94
CA MET A 69 -8.14 -3.56 11.00
C MET A 69 -6.92 -2.79 10.49
N LYS A 70 -5.96 -2.44 11.37
CA LYS A 70 -4.68 -1.83 10.94
C LYS A 70 -3.87 -2.74 10.01
N ALA A 71 -3.93 -4.06 10.19
CA ALA A 71 -3.31 -5.01 9.26
C ALA A 71 -3.98 -5.02 7.89
N GLU A 72 -5.30 -4.87 7.84
CA GLU A 72 -6.02 -4.71 6.58
C GLU A 72 -5.66 -3.40 5.87
N VAL A 73 -5.56 -2.29 6.60
CA VAL A 73 -5.09 -1.01 6.04
C VAL A 73 -3.70 -1.17 5.42
N ARG A 74 -2.76 -1.87 6.09
CA ARG A 74 -1.44 -2.17 5.52
C ARG A 74 -1.52 -2.97 4.22
N ARG A 75 -2.37 -4.01 4.17
CA ARG A 75 -2.58 -4.82 2.95
C ARG A 75 -3.14 -3.99 1.80
N LEU A 76 -4.10 -3.11 2.09
CA LEU A 76 -4.69 -2.21 1.09
C LEU A 76 -3.66 -1.20 0.58
N LYS A 77 -2.88 -0.56 1.47
CA LYS A 77 -1.79 0.34 1.07
C LYS A 77 -0.78 -0.36 0.15
N ALA A 78 -0.38 -1.59 0.46
CA ALA A 78 0.52 -2.37 -0.38
C ALA A 78 -0.08 -2.65 -1.77
N ARG A 79 -1.34 -3.10 -1.83
CA ARG A 79 -2.06 -3.32 -3.10
C ARG A 79 -2.16 -2.03 -3.93
N LEU A 80 -2.48 -0.90 -3.30
CA LEU A 80 -2.56 0.39 -3.97
C LEU A 80 -1.20 0.79 -4.57
N LEU A 81 -0.10 0.62 -3.82
CA LEU A 81 1.24 0.91 -4.33
C LEU A 81 1.64 0.02 -5.51
N GLU A 82 1.18 -1.23 -5.57
CA GLU A 82 1.39 -2.12 -6.72
C GLU A 82 0.61 -1.69 -7.98
N GLU A 83 -0.51 -0.98 -7.81
CA GLU A 83 -1.34 -0.49 -8.91
C GLU A 83 -0.90 0.89 -9.44
N VAL A 84 -0.17 1.70 -8.64
CA VAL A 84 0.36 3.01 -9.08
C VAL A 84 1.14 2.94 -10.39
N PRO A 85 2.07 1.99 -10.63
CA PRO A 85 2.79 1.90 -11.90
C PRO A 85 1.87 1.66 -13.11
N LYS A 86 0.71 0.99 -12.91
CA LYS A 86 -0.29 0.80 -13.97
C LYS A 86 -0.99 2.12 -14.31
N LEU A 87 -1.37 2.88 -13.29
CA LEU A 87 -1.92 4.23 -13.44
C LEU A 87 -0.93 5.17 -14.12
N GLN A 88 0.35 5.11 -13.76
CA GLN A 88 1.40 5.94 -14.38
C GLN A 88 1.56 5.66 -15.88
N LYS A 89 1.52 4.39 -16.28
CA LYS A 89 1.55 4.01 -17.70
C LYS A 89 0.34 4.53 -18.47
N LEU A 90 -0.84 4.51 -17.85
CA LEU A 90 -2.07 5.02 -18.46
C LEU A 90 -2.09 6.56 -18.52
N ALA A 91 -1.53 7.25 -17.51
CA ALA A 91 -1.44 8.71 -17.48
C ALA A 91 -0.53 9.27 -18.58
N LEU A 92 0.57 8.57 -18.90
CA LEU A 92 1.50 8.98 -19.96
C LEU A 92 1.00 8.62 -21.37
N LYS A 93 -0.02 7.78 -21.48
CA LYS A 93 -0.55 7.33 -22.77
C LYS A 93 -1.36 8.45 -23.40
N LYS A 94 -0.89 8.95 -24.55
CA LYS A 94 -1.67 9.90 -25.37
C LYS A 94 -2.87 9.17 -25.98
N VAL A 95 -4.08 9.57 -25.57
CA VAL A 95 -5.35 9.08 -26.14
C VAL A 95 -6.01 10.20 -26.93
N LYS A 96 -6.70 9.86 -28.01
CA LYS A 96 -7.42 10.82 -28.86
C LYS A 96 -8.50 11.53 -28.02
N GLY A 97 -8.49 12.86 -28.01
CA GLY A 97 -9.45 13.69 -27.28
C GLY A 97 -8.95 14.27 -25.96
N ILE A 98 -7.77 13.87 -25.47
CA ILE A 98 -7.15 14.44 -24.26
C ILE A 98 -6.24 15.60 -24.67
N SER A 99 -6.37 16.74 -23.97
CA SER A 99 -5.50 17.90 -24.18
C SER A 99 -4.11 17.69 -23.55
N GLN A 100 -3.10 18.43 -24.00
CA GLN A 100 -1.76 18.36 -23.40
C GLN A 100 -1.78 18.79 -21.91
N GLU A 101 -2.63 19.75 -21.58
CA GLU A 101 -2.84 20.24 -20.21
C GLU A 101 -3.45 19.14 -19.33
N GLU A 102 -4.49 18.46 -19.81
CA GLU A 102 -5.13 17.37 -19.08
C GLU A 102 -4.20 16.18 -18.87
N LEU A 103 -3.32 15.88 -19.85
CA LEU A 103 -2.30 14.85 -19.68
C LEU A 103 -1.27 15.22 -18.61
N ALA A 104 -0.87 16.50 -18.54
CA ALA A 104 0.02 16.99 -17.49
C ALA A 104 -0.66 16.86 -16.10
N ILE A 105 -1.91 17.29 -15.98
CA ILE A 105 -2.70 17.15 -14.74
C ILE A 105 -2.79 15.69 -14.30
N ARG A 106 -3.08 14.76 -15.23
CA ARG A 106 -3.11 13.32 -14.91
C ARG A 106 -1.76 12.80 -14.42
N ASN A 107 -0.67 13.28 -15.00
CA ASN A 107 0.66 12.90 -14.56
C ASN A 107 0.95 13.41 -13.15
N ASP A 108 0.68 14.69 -12.88
CA ASP A 108 0.87 15.31 -11.58
C ASP A 108 0.05 14.62 -10.49
N ILE A 109 -1.21 14.28 -10.77
CA ILE A 109 -2.07 13.53 -9.85
C ILE A 109 -1.43 12.18 -9.52
N VAL A 110 -0.97 11.42 -10.52
CA VAL A 110 -0.35 10.11 -10.28
C VAL A 110 0.97 10.23 -9.52
N LEU A 111 1.76 11.29 -9.74
CA LEU A 111 2.98 11.55 -8.99
C LEU A 111 2.72 11.81 -7.50
N ALA A 112 1.58 12.43 -7.16
CA ALA A 112 1.17 12.67 -5.77
C ALA A 112 0.56 11.43 -5.07
N LEU A 113 0.13 10.40 -5.81
CA LEU A 113 -0.53 9.22 -5.24
C LEU A 113 0.33 8.45 -4.21
N PRO A 114 1.63 8.17 -4.45
CA PRO A 114 2.45 7.47 -3.46
C PRO A 114 2.51 8.18 -2.11
N GLU A 115 2.65 9.50 -2.11
CA GLU A 115 2.67 10.31 -0.89
C GLU A 115 1.31 10.28 -0.19
N ARG A 116 0.22 10.47 -0.95
CA ARG A 116 -1.15 10.39 -0.42
C ARG A 116 -1.43 9.02 0.21
N ILE A 117 -0.99 7.93 -0.40
CA ILE A 117 -1.13 6.58 0.16
C ILE A 117 -0.32 6.47 1.43
N GLN A 118 0.95 6.90 1.44
CA GLN A 118 1.80 6.79 2.62
C GLN A 118 1.26 7.57 3.83
N ALA A 119 0.61 8.71 3.60
CA ALA A 119 -0.01 9.54 4.63
C ALA A 119 -1.15 8.84 5.41
N ILE A 120 -1.76 7.77 4.88
CA ILE A 120 -2.84 7.04 5.56
C ILE A 120 -2.30 6.39 6.85
N PRO A 121 -2.92 6.62 8.04
CA PRO A 121 -2.44 6.04 9.28
C PRO A 121 -2.69 4.52 9.32
N ASP A 122 -1.62 3.73 9.27
CA ASP A 122 -1.67 2.26 9.27
C ASP A 122 -1.05 1.62 10.53
N GLY A 123 -0.64 2.47 11.48
CA GLY A 123 0.00 2.12 12.74
C GLY A 123 1.42 1.56 12.61
N THR A 124 2.04 1.58 11.42
CA THR A 124 3.45 1.20 11.28
C THR A 124 4.38 2.29 11.83
N ASN A 125 4.00 3.55 11.64
CA ASN A 125 4.71 4.75 12.09
C ASN A 125 4.76 4.83 13.64
N ASP A 126 3.73 4.33 14.32
CA ASP A 126 3.70 4.26 15.78
C ASP A 126 4.74 3.25 16.32
N THR A 127 5.09 2.24 15.50
CA THR A 127 6.10 1.24 15.87
C THR A 127 7.53 1.65 15.56
N SER A 128 7.77 2.66 14.70
CA SER A 128 9.14 3.16 14.46
C SER A 128 9.64 4.04 15.61
N ALA A 129 8.77 4.72 16.35
CA ALA A 129 9.12 5.34 17.64
C ALA A 129 9.33 4.30 18.76
N ALA A 130 8.68 3.14 18.68
CA ALA A 130 8.85 2.03 19.61
C ALA A 130 9.94 1.02 19.21
N LYS A 131 10.64 1.22 18.08
CA LYS A 131 11.74 0.35 17.62
C LYS A 131 13.10 0.66 18.26
N SER A 132 13.13 1.46 19.33
CA SER A 132 14.25 1.46 20.29
C SER A 132 14.02 0.56 21.52
N ARG A 133 12.83 -0.02 21.73
CA ARG A 133 12.59 -0.93 22.86
C ARG A 133 11.70 -2.11 22.45
N VAL A 134 12.36 -3.26 22.34
CA VAL A 134 11.78 -4.60 22.50
C VAL A 134 10.93 -5.10 21.33
N ARG A 135 11.62 -5.51 20.26
CA ARG A 135 11.20 -6.68 19.47
C ARG A 135 11.75 -7.93 20.17
N GLY A 136 10.99 -8.50 21.10
CA GLY A 136 11.39 -9.68 21.87
C GLY A 136 10.20 -10.55 22.20
N GLY A 137 9.72 -11.32 21.22
CA GLY A 137 8.58 -12.22 21.39
C GLY A 137 8.36 -13.13 20.17
N LEU A 138 9.30 -14.04 19.93
CA LEU A 138 9.12 -15.51 19.91
C LEU A 138 10.20 -16.20 19.06
N SER A 139 10.64 -17.33 19.60
CA SER A 139 11.19 -18.49 18.89
C SER A 139 12.65 -18.44 18.45
N SER A 140 13.41 -19.34 19.06
CA SER A 140 14.78 -19.74 18.76
C SER A 140 15.02 -19.94 17.26
N SER A 141 15.45 -18.88 16.58
CA SER A 141 16.13 -18.97 15.29
C SER A 141 17.24 -17.93 15.31
N LYS A 142 18.44 -18.38 15.66
CA LYS A 142 19.67 -17.58 15.55
C LYS A 142 19.85 -17.24 14.07
N ILE A 143 19.55 -16.01 13.70
CA ILE A 143 19.95 -15.44 12.42
C ILE A 143 21.47 -15.20 12.52
N ILE A 144 22.25 -16.03 11.83
CA ILE A 144 23.69 -15.85 11.70
C ILE A 144 23.92 -15.00 10.44
N THR A 145 24.30 -13.74 10.62
CA THR A 145 24.83 -12.91 9.54
C THR A 145 26.33 -13.20 9.43
N ILE A 146 26.74 -13.82 8.33
CA ILE A 146 28.15 -14.04 7.99
C ILE A 146 28.56 -12.87 7.09
N ASP A 147 29.05 -11.79 7.70
CA ASP A 147 29.78 -10.76 6.97
C ASP A 147 31.23 -11.24 6.84
N SER A 148 31.63 -11.63 5.63
CA SER A 148 32.93 -12.25 5.33
C SER A 148 34.15 -11.31 5.39
N ASP A 149 34.05 -10.10 5.95
CA ASP A 149 35.15 -9.12 5.97
C ASP A 149 35.57 -8.63 7.38
N GLY A 150 35.24 -9.39 8.44
CA GLY A 150 35.72 -9.13 9.80
C GLY A 150 36.82 -10.12 10.24
N PRO A 151 37.85 -9.69 11.01
CA PRO A 151 38.91 -10.58 11.45
C PRO A 151 38.33 -11.72 12.30
N VAL A 152 38.68 -12.94 11.91
CA VAL A 152 38.26 -14.23 12.49
C VAL A 152 38.33 -14.15 14.02
N ARG A 153 37.19 -13.84 14.63
CA ARG A 153 37.01 -13.90 16.07
C ARG A 153 36.95 -15.38 16.41
N SER A 154 38.05 -15.90 16.95
CA SER A 154 38.23 -17.27 17.40
C SER A 154 36.94 -17.80 18.01
N VAL A 155 36.26 -18.68 17.29
CA VAL A 155 35.14 -19.44 17.82
C VAL A 155 35.76 -20.33 18.88
N SER A 156 35.58 -19.95 20.14
CA SER A 156 36.07 -20.71 21.28
C SER A 156 35.47 -22.12 21.22
N ASP A 157 36.32 -23.15 21.32
CA ASP A 157 35.96 -24.58 21.34
C ASP A 157 34.89 -24.94 22.38
N SER A 158 34.67 -24.06 23.37
CA SER A 158 33.66 -24.16 24.41
C SER A 158 32.22 -23.85 23.94
N PHE A 159 31.98 -23.51 22.67
CA PHE A 159 30.62 -23.25 22.17
C PHE A 159 29.84 -24.54 21.85
N PHE A 160 30.54 -25.65 21.62
CA PHE A 160 29.97 -26.98 21.47
C PHE A 160 30.30 -27.85 22.69
N GLN A 161 29.62 -27.60 23.80
CA GLN A 161 29.58 -28.58 24.89
C GLN A 161 28.70 -29.76 24.44
N GLN A 162 29.33 -30.86 24.05
CA GLN A 162 28.63 -32.13 23.88
C GLN A 162 28.05 -32.54 25.23
N SER A 163 26.73 -32.47 25.38
CA SER A 163 26.06 -33.03 26.56
C SER A 163 26.06 -34.56 26.47
N GLU A 164 26.10 -35.23 27.61
CA GLU A 164 26.00 -36.70 27.67
C GLU A 164 24.74 -37.22 26.96
N GLU A 165 23.65 -36.46 26.99
CA GLU A 165 22.42 -36.76 26.25
C GLU A 165 22.64 -36.84 24.74
N SER A 166 23.44 -35.93 24.16
CA SER A 166 23.78 -35.95 22.72
C SER A 166 24.54 -37.22 22.33
N SER A 167 25.40 -37.72 23.23
CA SER A 167 26.15 -38.96 23.01
C SER A 167 25.25 -40.20 23.03
N GLN A 168 24.21 -40.22 23.88
CA GLN A 168 23.25 -41.32 23.97
C GLN A 168 22.44 -41.49 22.69
N PHE A 169 21.97 -40.39 22.08
CA PHE A 169 21.26 -40.43 20.80
C PHE A 169 22.12 -41.03 19.68
N ARG A 170 23.42 -40.69 19.66
CA ARG A 170 24.35 -41.22 18.66
C ARG A 170 24.54 -42.73 18.82
N ASN A 171 24.75 -43.18 20.06
CA ASN A 171 24.92 -44.61 20.36
C ASN A 171 23.64 -45.40 20.07
N GLU A 172 22.46 -44.86 20.39
CA GLU A 172 21.19 -45.51 20.09
C GLU A 172 20.94 -45.62 18.57
N TYR A 173 21.28 -44.57 17.82
CA TYR A 173 21.20 -44.59 16.35
C TYR A 173 22.12 -45.65 15.76
N GLU A 174 23.37 -45.74 16.23
CA GLU A 174 24.32 -46.77 15.78
C GLU A 174 23.83 -48.19 16.11
N MET A 175 23.30 -48.41 17.32
CA MET A 175 22.71 -49.70 17.70
C MET A 175 21.47 -50.05 16.89
N ARG A 176 20.62 -49.08 16.52
CA ARG A 176 19.49 -49.30 15.61
C ARG A 176 19.94 -49.64 14.20
N LYS A 177 20.98 -48.98 13.70
CA LYS A 177 21.54 -49.24 12.37
C LYS A 177 22.08 -50.67 12.26
N ILE A 178 22.75 -51.17 13.31
CA ILE A 178 23.22 -52.56 13.38
C ILE A 178 22.04 -53.54 13.41
N LYS A 179 20.96 -53.23 14.13
CA LYS A 179 19.77 -54.11 14.20
C LYS A 179 18.94 -54.18 12.91
N GLN A 180 19.14 -53.24 11.99
CA GLN A 180 18.44 -53.21 10.69
C GLN A 180 19.28 -53.81 9.55
N ALA A 181 20.56 -54.14 9.80
CA ALA A 181 21.44 -54.87 8.89
C ALA A 181 21.39 -56.36 9.23
#